data_AF-A0A4R4YIH8-F1
#
_entry.id   AF-A0A4R4YIH8-F1
#
_cell.length_a   1.000
_cell.length_b   1.000
_cell.length_c   1.000
_cell.angle_alpha   90.00
_cell.angle_beta   90.00
_cell.angle_gamma   90.00
#
_symmetry.space_group_name_H-M   'P 1'
#
loop_
_entity.id
_entity.type
_entity.pdbx_description
1 polymer ?
#
loop_
_entity_poly.entity_id
_entity_poly.type
_entity_poly.pdbx_seq_one_letter_code
_entity_poly.pdbx_strand_id
1 'polypeptide(L)' 'MSRAAFADRFRRLVGQPPMAYLAEWRICQAADLLARTDATVDDIARRVGYSNAYALSVAFKRSLGIRPSEHRATLAG' A
#
# COMPACT_ATOMS: atom_id res chain seq x y z
N MET A 1 -16.88 1.72 -21.16
CA MET A 1 -16.80 2.90 -20.27
C MET A 1 -15.40 3.48 -20.37
N SER A 2 -15.24 4.80 -20.50
CA SER A 2 -13.93 5.45 -20.53
C SER A 2 -13.27 5.48 -19.14
N ARG A 3 -11.95 5.70 -19.06
CA ARG A 3 -11.22 5.85 -17.79
C ARG A 3 -11.83 6.94 -16.90
N ALA A 4 -12.23 8.07 -17.50
CA ALA A 4 -12.84 9.19 -16.79
C ALA A 4 -14.21 8.82 -16.23
N ALA A 5 -15.06 8.17 -17.04
CA ALA A 5 -16.38 7.72 -16.59
C ALA A 5 -16.29 6.67 -15.47
N PHE A 6 -15.29 5.78 -15.51
CA PHE A 6 -15.00 4.86 -14.41
C PHE A 6 -14.63 5.60 -13.14
N ALA A 7 -13.63 6.49 -13.21
CA ALA A 7 -13.12 7.21 -12.05
C ALA A 7 -14.21 8.04 -11.37
N ASP A 8 -15.06 8.70 -12.15
CA ASP A 8 -16.15 9.50 -11.64
C ASP A 8 -17.25 8.64 -10.98
N ARG A 9 -17.67 7.54 -11.63
CA ARG A 9 -18.62 6.60 -11.02
C ARG A 9 -18.06 5.96 -9.74
N PHE A 10 -16.80 5.53 -9.75
CA PHE A 10 -16.15 4.94 -8.58
C PHE A 10 -16.12 5.95 -7.43
N ARG A 11 -15.68 7.18 -7.68
CA ARG A 11 -15.65 8.24 -6.66
C ARG A 11 -17.02 8.51 -6.08
N ARG A 12 -18.09 8.52 -6.89
CA ARG A 12 -19.46 8.68 -6.39
C ARG A 12 -19.90 7.56 -5.44
N LEU A 13 -19.43 6.32 -5.67
CA LEU A 13 -19.83 5.16 -4.88
C LEU A 13 -18.95 4.93 -3.64
N VAL A 14 -17.65 5.19 -3.76
CA VAL A 14 -16.64 4.86 -2.74
C VAL A 14 -16.18 6.11 -1.97
N GLY A 15 -16.47 7.31 -2.46
CA GLY A 15 -16.09 8.58 -1.84
C GLY A 15 -14.68 9.06 -2.15
N GLN A 16 -13.85 8.24 -2.81
CA GLN A 16 -12.47 8.59 -3.18
C GLN A 16 -12.07 8.15 -4.59
N PRO A 17 -11.06 8.78 -5.23
CA PRO A 17 -10.58 8.37 -6.55
C PRO A 17 -10.00 6.94 -6.54
N PRO A 18 -10.15 6.16 -7.62
CA PRO A 18 -9.70 4.76 -7.65
C PRO A 18 -8.22 4.56 -7.31
N MET A 19 -7.33 5.45 -7.77
CA MET A 19 -5.89 5.31 -7.53
C MET A 19 -5.50 5.62 -6.09
N ALA A 20 -6.22 6.51 -5.40
CA ALA A 20 -6.01 6.77 -3.98
C ALA A 20 -6.43 5.54 -3.16
N TYR A 21 -7.61 5.01 -3.46
CA TYR A 21 -8.14 3.80 -2.82
C TYR A 21 -7.19 2.61 -2.99
N LEU A 22 -6.70 2.40 -4.22
CA LEU A 22 -5.76 1.32 -4.50
C LEU A 22 -4.44 1.51 -3.75
N ALA A 23 -3.95 2.73 -3.60
CA ALA A 23 -2.73 2.98 -2.83
C ALA A 23 -2.92 2.65 -1.35
N GLU A 24 -4.03 3.08 -0.75
CA GLU A 24 -4.38 2.74 0.65
C GLU A 24 -4.48 1.22 0.84
N TRP A 25 -5.22 0.54 -0.04
CA TRP A 25 -5.38 -0.91 0.01
C TRP A 25 -4.03 -1.65 -0.08
N ARG A 26 -3.14 -1.21 -0.97
CA ARG A 26 -1.80 -1.80 -1.12
C ARG A 26 -0.95 -1.63 0.14
N ILE A 27 -1.07 -0.50 0.83
CA ILE A 27 -0.37 -0.28 2.10
C ILE A 27 -0.93 -1.19 3.21
N CYS A 28 -2.25 -1.35 3.32
CA CYS A 28 -2.84 -2.29 4.26
C CYS A 28 -2.33 -3.72 4.02
N GLN A 29 -2.34 -4.18 2.77
CA GLN A 29 -1.79 -5.49 2.41
C GLN A 29 -0.30 -5.62 2.70
N ALA A 30 0.49 -4.56 2.51
CA ALA A 30 1.90 -4.56 2.85
C ALA A 30 2.11 -4.69 4.37
N ALA A 31 1.32 -3.98 5.18
CA ALA A 31 1.36 -4.08 6.64
C ALA A 31 1.01 -5.50 7.12
N ASP A 32 -0.05 -6.10 6.56
CA ASP A 32 -0.43 -7.48 6.87
C ASP A 32 0.69 -8.49 6.53
N LEU A 33 1.35 -8.32 5.38
CA LEU A 33 2.47 -9.19 4.96
C LEU A 33 3.71 -8.99 5.84
N LEU A 34 3.99 -7.75 6.26
CA LEU A 34 5.09 -7.45 7.19
C LEU A 34 4.88 -8.14 8.54
N ALA A 35 3.62 -8.27 8.98
CA ALA A 35 3.23 -8.89 10.24
C ALA A 35 3.20 -10.42 10.21
N ARG A 36 2.83 -11.00 9.06
CA ARG A 36 2.57 -12.45 8.95
C ARG A 36 3.72 -13.24 8.33
N THR A 37 4.74 -12.57 7.80
CA THR A 37 5.81 -13.22 7.04
C THR A 37 7.17 -12.57 7.27
N ASP A 38 8.23 -13.36 7.11
CA ASP A 38 9.62 -12.90 7.13
C ASP A 38 10.13 -12.42 5.76
N ALA A 39 9.22 -12.24 4.78
CA ALA A 39 9.59 -11.79 3.44
C ALA A 39 10.32 -10.44 3.48
N THR A 40 11.26 -10.22 2.57
CA THR A 40 11.97 -8.94 2.51
C THR A 40 11.01 -7.81 2.12
N VAL A 41 11.34 -6.56 2.48
CA VAL A 41 10.54 -5.39 2.08
C VAL A 41 10.44 -5.29 0.54
N ASP A 42 11.48 -5.71 -0.18
CA ASP A 42 11.47 -5.73 -1.64
C ASP A 42 10.50 -6.78 -2.22
N ASP A 43 10.49 -7.99 -1.65
CA ASP A 43 9.53 -9.03 -2.05
C ASP A 43 8.09 -8.58 -1.79
N ILE A 44 7.84 -7.96 -0.63
CA ILE A 44 6.52 -7.41 -0.29
C ILE A 44 6.14 -6.29 -1.27
N ALA A 45 7.06 -5.39 -1.60
CA ALA A 45 6.82 -4.33 -2.57
C ALA A 45 6.35 -4.88 -3.91
N ARG A 46 7.05 -5.88 -4.46
CA ARG A 46 6.66 -6.53 -5.72
C ARG A 46 5.29 -7.21 -5.62
N ARG A 47 5.00 -7.91 -4.50
CA ARG A 47 3.71 -8.57 -4.26
C ARG A 47 2.53 -7.60 -4.20
N VAL A 48 2.70 -6.43 -3.58
CA VAL A 48 1.64 -5.42 -3.46
C VAL A 48 1.63 -4.42 -4.62
N GLY A 49 2.46 -4.62 -5.65
CA GLY A 49 2.41 -3.85 -6.90
C GLY A 49 3.19 -2.53 -6.88
N TYR A 50 4.23 -2.43 -6.04
CA TYR A 50 5.29 -1.43 -6.13
C TYR A 50 6.51 -2.00 -6.84
N SER A 51 7.25 -1.15 -7.54
CA SER A 51 8.40 -1.58 -8.36
C SER A 51 9.60 -2.07 -7.55
N ASN A 52 9.78 -1.55 -6.32
CA ASN A 52 10.89 -1.90 -5.43
C ASN A 52 10.60 -1.48 -3.98
N ALA A 53 11.47 -1.90 -3.06
CA ALA A 53 11.40 -1.55 -1.64
C ALA A 53 11.33 -0.04 -1.36
N TYR A 54 12.03 0.79 -2.16
CA TYR A 54 12.04 2.25 -1.98
C TYR A 54 10.66 2.87 -2.27
N ALA A 55 10.04 2.50 -3.40
CA ALA A 55 8.71 2.98 -3.78
C ALA A 55 7.65 2.60 -2.74
N LEU A 56 7.70 1.36 -2.23
CA LEU A 56 6.84 0.95 -1.12
C LEU A 56 7.14 1.78 0.15
N SER A 57 8.41 1.97 0.51
CA SER A 57 8.78 2.68 1.74
C SER A 57 8.30 4.14 1.75
N VAL A 58 8.36 4.82 0.61
CA VAL A 58 7.85 6.20 0.46
C VAL A 58 6.33 6.23 0.64
N ALA A 59 5.60 5.33 -0.03
CA ALA A 59 4.15 5.27 0.07
C ALA A 59 3.68 4.87 1.49
N PHE A 60 4.34 3.87 2.08
CA PHE A 60 4.03 3.37 3.42
C PHE A 60 4.25 4.46 4.47
N LYS A 61 5.38 5.18 4.43
CA LYS A 61 5.64 6.31 5.33
C LYS A 61 4.62 7.43 5.16
N ARG A 62 4.22 7.74 3.92
CA ARG A 62 3.20 8.75 3.66
C ARG A 62 1.84 8.37 4.27
N SER A 63 1.48 7.09 4.24
CA SER A 63 0.20 6.58 4.72
C SER A 63 0.16 6.29 6.23
N LEU A 64 1.25 5.78 6.82
CA LEU A 64 1.29 5.27 8.19
C LEU A 64 2.30 6.00 9.09
N GLY A 65 3.03 7.00 8.58
CA GLY A 65 3.97 7.83 9.34
C GLY A 65 5.35 7.20 9.58
N ILE A 66 5.47 5.87 9.49
CA ILE A 66 6.70 5.11 9.74
C ILE A 66 7.12 4.28 8.52
N ARG A 67 8.37 3.79 8.47
CA ARG A 67 8.84 2.94 7.37
C ARG A 67 8.43 1.47 7.57
N PRO A 68 8.37 0.66 6.49
CA PRO A 68 8.06 -0.78 6.58
C PRO A 68 8.93 -1.55 7.58
N SER A 69 10.23 -1.27 7.62
CA SER A 69 11.18 -1.91 8.54
C SER A 69 10.94 -1.53 10.00
N GLU A 70 10.60 -0.26 10.25
CA GLU A 70 10.25 0.23 11.59
C GLU A 70 8.94 -0.42 12.06
N HIS A 71 7.94 -0.50 11.18
CA HIS A 71 6.68 -1.19 11.47
C HIS A 71 6.90 -2.66 11.86
N ARG A 72 7.74 -3.40 11.12
CA ARG A 72 8.09 -4.77 11.48
C ARG A 72 8.78 -4.87 12.84
N ALA A 73 9.69 -3.95 13.15
CA ALA A 73 10.36 -3.94 14.45
C ALA A 73 9.37 -3.74 15.62
N THR A 74 8.32 -2.95 15.43
CA THR A 74 7.27 -2.78 16.46
C THR A 74 6.42 -4.01 16.70
N LEU A 75 6.44 -5.00 15.80
CA LEU A 75 5.69 -6.27 15.93
C LEU A 75 6.54 -7.38 16.56
N ALA A 76 7.86 -7.21 16.59
CA ALA A 76 8.81 -8.21 17.10
C ALA A 76 9.16 -8.02 18.59
N GLY A 77 8.58 -7.01 19.24
CA GLY A 77 8.62 -6.79 20.69
C GLY A 77 7.29 -7.12 21.34
#